data_AF-A0AAV4ZXP4-F1
#
_entry.id   AF-A0AAV4ZXP4-F1
#
_cell.length_a   1.000
_cell.length_b   1.000
_cell.length_c   1.000
_cell.angle_alpha   90.00
_cell.angle_beta   90.00
_cell.angle_gamma   90.00
#
_symmetry.space_group_name_H-M   'P 1'
#
loop_
_entity.id
_entity.type
_entity.pdbx_description
1 polymer ?
#
loop_
_entity_poly.entity_id
_entity_poly.type
_entity_poly.pdbx_seq_one_letter_code
_entity_poly.pdbx_strand_id
1 'polypeptide(L)' 'MNTRNLITIVSMMVLVGTEVFAVAIAAGWALAGLLDLGDRVGHVLMVLFSLVAVWVMVQLWRRATSIEPLRGPAAR' A
#
# COMPACT_ATOMS: atom_id res chain seq x y z
N MET A 1 -23.35 8.40 2.53
CA MET A 1 -22.08 7.76 2.08
C MET A 1 -22.46 6.47 1.38
N ASN A 2 -21.81 6.11 0.27
CA ASN A 2 -22.10 4.86 -0.42
C ASN A 2 -21.35 3.71 0.24
N THR A 3 -22.00 3.02 1.18
CA THR A 3 -21.39 1.95 2.00
C THR A 3 -20.91 0.76 1.18
N ARG A 4 -21.57 0.46 0.05
CA ARG A 4 -21.16 -0.63 -0.84
C ARG A 4 -19.80 -0.35 -1.48
N ASN A 5 -19.67 0.85 -2.05
CA ASN A 5 -18.42 1.34 -2.64
C ASN A 5 -17.29 1.39 -1.61
N LEU A 6 -17.60 1.82 -0.38
CA LEU A 6 -16.63 1.83 0.71
C LEU A 6 -16.10 0.42 1.02
N ILE A 7 -16.98 -0.58 1.12
CA ILE A 7 -16.57 -1.97 1.40
C ILE A 7 -15.70 -2.50 0.26
N THR A 8 -16.07 -2.28 -1.00
CA THR A 8 -15.26 -2.70 -2.16
C THR A 8 -13.86 -2.11 -2.12
N ILE A 9 -13.76 -0.79 -1.91
CA ILE A 9 -12.48 -0.08 -1.88
C ILE A 9 -11.63 -0.57 -0.70
N VAL A 10 -12.21 -0.69 0.50
CA VAL A 10 -11.47 -1.14 1.69
C VAL A 10 -10.99 -2.59 1.53
N SER A 11 -11.84 -3.50 1.04
CA SER A 11 -11.44 -4.90 0.80
C SER A 11 -10.29 -5.00 -0.20
N MET A 12 -10.36 -4.24 -1.30
CA MET A 12 -9.27 -4.18 -2.28
C MET A 12 -7.99 -3.60 -1.67
N MET A 13 -8.10 -2.54 -0.87
CA MET A 13 -6.96 -1.91 -0.20
C MET A 13 -6.30 -2.85 0.80
N VAL A 14 -7.06 -3.67 1.53
CA VAL A 14 -6.50 -4.68 2.43
C VAL A 14 -5.79 -5.77 1.63
N LEU A 15 -6.45 -6.35 0.62
CA LEU A 15 -5.88 -7.42 -0.22
C LEU A 15 -4.58 -6.97 -0.89
N VAL A 16 -4.59 -5.83 -1.58
CA VAL A 16 -3.40 -5.34 -2.29
C VAL A 16 -2.37 -4.81 -1.28
N GLY A 17 -2.81 -4.17 -0.20
CA GLY A 17 -1.93 -3.65 0.83
C GLY A 17 -1.05 -4.73 1.46
N THR A 18 -1.64 -5.85 1.88
CA THR A 18 -0.88 -6.93 2.51
C THR A 18 0.23 -7.45 1.60
N GLU A 19 -0.08 -7.66 0.32
CA GLU A 19 0.90 -8.14 -0.67
C GLU A 19 2.01 -7.11 -0.90
N VAL A 20 1.66 -5.84 -1.13
CA VAL A 20 2.64 -4.79 -1.43
C VAL A 20 3.59 -4.56 -0.26
N PHE A 21 3.07 -4.55 0.98
CA PHE A 21 3.91 -4.41 2.17
C PHE A 21 4.76 -5.65 2.45
N ALA A 22 4.20 -6.85 2.29
CA ALA A 22 4.95 -8.10 2.45
C ALA A 22 6.14 -8.14 1.48
N VAL A 23 5.91 -7.82 0.20
CA VAL A 23 6.97 -7.76 -0.82
C VAL A 23 8.00 -6.68 -0.48
N ALA A 24 7.58 -5.48 -0.06
CA ALA A 24 8.50 -4.40 0.28
C ALA A 24 9.45 -4.76 1.43
N ILE A 25 8.92 -5.34 2.50
CA ILE A 25 9.73 -5.74 3.67
C ILE A 25 10.63 -6.93 3.31
N ALA A 26 10.08 -7.95 2.63
CA ALA A 26 10.83 -9.12 2.20
C ALA A 26 11.99 -8.74 1.26
N ALA A 27 11.75 -7.82 0.31
CA ALA A 27 12.79 -7.31 -0.57
C ALA A 27 13.89 -6.56 0.20
N GLY A 28 13.52 -5.78 1.22
CA GLY A 28 14.47 -5.07 2.07
C GLY A 28 15.36 -6.02 2.87
N TRP A 29 14.77 -7.06 3.45
CA TRP A 29 15.51 -8.14 4.10
C TRP A 29 16.45 -8.87 3.13
N ALA A 30 15.94 -9.27 1.97
CA ALA A 30 16.69 -10.06 1.00
C ALA A 30 17.90 -9.28 0.44
N LEU A 31 17.71 -8.02 0.05
CA LEU A 31 18.79 -7.19 -0.45
C LEU A 31 19.85 -6.89 0.63
N ALA A 32 19.42 -6.73 1.88
CA ALA A 32 20.34 -6.54 3.00
C ALA A 32 21.26 -7.76 3.21
N GLY A 33 20.69 -8.97 3.16
CA GLY A 33 21.43 -10.21 3.29
C GLY A 33 22.32 -10.51 2.09
N LEU A 34 21.85 -10.22 0.86
CA LEU A 34 22.63 -10.50 -0.36
C LEU A 34 23.87 -9.63 -0.51
N LEU A 35 23.85 -8.39 -0.02
CA LEU A 35 25.01 -7.48 -0.08
C LEU A 35 25.78 -7.39 1.26
N ASP A 36 25.43 -8.24 2.25
CA ASP A 36 26.07 -8.31 3.57
C ASP A 36 26.17 -6.95 4.30
N LEU A 37 25.14 -6.10 4.18
CA LEU A 37 25.17 -4.72 4.71
C LEU A 37 24.98 -4.63 6.24
N GLY A 38 24.74 -5.76 6.91
CA GLY A 38 24.43 -5.84 8.34
C GLY A 38 23.05 -5.31 8.73
N ASP A 39 22.68 -5.52 10.00
CA ASP A 39 21.32 -5.29 10.49
C ASP A 39 20.84 -3.84 10.39
N ARG A 40 21.71 -2.87 10.67
CA ARG A 40 21.32 -1.44 10.66
C ARG A 40 20.88 -1.00 9.28
N VAL A 41 21.67 -1.32 8.26
CA VAL A 41 21.37 -0.95 6.88
C VAL A 41 20.18 -1.75 6.36
N GLY A 42 20.04 -3.01 6.76
CA GLY A 42 18.87 -3.81 6.44
C GLY A 42 17.55 -3.21 6.94
N HIS A 43 17.51 -2.73 8.18
CA HIS A 43 16.33 -2.03 8.71
C HIS A 43 16.05 -0.73 7.95
N VAL A 44 17.08 0.05 7.59
CA VAL A 44 16.90 1.26 6.77
C VAL A 44 16.30 0.91 5.41
N LEU A 45 16.75 -0.16 4.78
CA LEU A 45 16.24 -0.60 3.48
C LEU A 45 14.78 -1.08 3.56
N MET A 46 14.43 -1.83 4.60
CA MET A 46 13.03 -2.23 4.87
C MET A 46 12.13 -1.01 5.05
N VAL A 47 12.57 -0.01 5.83
CA VAL A 47 11.82 1.25 6.01
C VAL A 47 11.67 1.99 4.68
N LEU A 48 12.75 2.11 3.91
CA LEU A 48 12.75 2.79 2.62
C LEU A 48 11.76 2.15 1.64
N PHE A 49 11.77 0.82 1.49
CA PHE A 49 10.81 0.14 0.64
C PHE A 49 9.38 0.19 1.18
N SER A 50 9.20 0.16 2.49
CA SER A 50 7.88 0.35 3.10
C SER A 50 7.31 1.75 2.82
N LEU A 51 8.16 2.79 2.75
CA LEU A 51 7.72 4.12 2.31
C LEU A 51 7.26 4.13 0.86
N VAL A 52 7.94 3.38 -0.02
CA VAL A 52 7.50 3.17 -1.40
C VAL A 52 6.15 2.44 -1.44
N ALA A 53 5.95 1.40 -0.61
CA ALA A 53 4.68 0.70 -0.48
C ALA A 53 3.54 1.64 -0.05
N VAL A 54 3.78 2.49 0.97
CA VAL A 54 2.82 3.53 1.39
C VAL A 54 2.47 4.45 0.22
N TRP A 55 3.47 4.91 -0.53
CA TRP A 55 3.23 5.78 -1.69
C TRP A 55 2.37 5.11 -2.76
N VAL A 56 2.64 3.84 -3.09
CA VAL A 56 1.81 3.05 -4.01
C VAL A 56 0.37 2.93 -3.49
N MET A 57 0.19 2.66 -2.20
CA MET A 57 -1.13 2.55 -1.58
C MET A 57 -1.91 3.86 -1.62
N VAL A 58 -1.25 5.01 -1.45
CA VAL A 58 -1.88 6.32 -1.62
C VAL A 58 -2.36 6.53 -3.06
N GLN A 59 -1.58 6.10 -4.05
CA GLN A 59 -1.98 6.20 -5.46
C GLN A 59 -3.14 5.26 -5.80
N LEU A 60 -3.13 4.04 -5.26
CA LEU A 60 -4.25 3.10 -5.40
C LEU A 60 -5.53 3.69 -4.81
N TRP A 61 -5.46 4.25 -3.59
CA TRP A 61 -6.60 4.91 -2.95
C TRP A 61 -7.17 6.05 -3.79
N ARG A 62 -6.30 6.93 -4.31
CA ARG A 62 -6.72 8.05 -5.17
C ARG A 62 -7.42 7.58 -6.43
N ARG A 63 -6.91 6.52 -7.07
CA ARG A 63 -7.52 5.93 -8.27
C ARG A 63 -8.86 5.27 -7.95
N ALA A 64 -8.92 4.48 -6.89
CA ALA A 64 -10.12 3.76 -6.46
C ALA A 64 -11.27 4.75 -6.14
N THR A 65 -10.98 5.80 -5.38
CA THR A 65 -11.96 6.83 -5.02
C THR A 65 -12.36 7.75 -6.17
N SER A 66 -11.52 7.88 -7.20
CA SER A 66 -11.86 8.61 -8.44
C SER A 66 -12.79 7.82 -9.35
N ILE A 67 -12.63 6.49 -9.43
CA ILE A 67 -13.47 5.62 -10.27
C ILE A 67 -14.80 5.37 -9.57
N GLU A 68 -14.77 5.13 -8.25
CA GLU A 68 -15.94 4.79 -7.47
C GLU A 68 -16.11 5.76 -6.28
N PRO A 69 -16.83 6.89 -6.48
CA PRO A 69 -16.97 7.93 -5.46
C PRO A 69 -17.65 7.43 -4.18
N LEU A 70 -17.10 7.82 -3.02
CA LEU A 70 -17.64 7.49 -1.70
C LEU A 70 -18.94 8.23 -1.35
N ARG A 71 -19.27 9.27 -2.11
CA ARG A 71 -20.51 10.07 -1.98
C ARG A 71 -21.29 9.96 -3.29
N GLY A 72 -22.56 9.57 -3.21
CA GLY A 72 -23.46 9.62 -4.37
C GLY A 72 -23.76 11.08 -4.76
N PRO A 73 -24.29 11.34 -5.99
CA PRO A 73 -24.70 12.68 -6.38
C PRO A 73 -25.65 13.25 -5.33
N ALA A 74 -25.42 14.49 -4.88
CA ALA A 74 -26.42 15.20 -4.10
C ALA A 74 -27.69 15.26 -4.95
N ALA A 75 -28.78 14.69 -4.44
CA ALA A 75 -30.07 14.69 -5.11
C ALA A 75 -30.39 16.12 -5.59
N ARG A 76 -30.55 16.26 -6.91
CA ARG A 76 -31.12 17.44 -7.54
C ARG A 76 -32.62 17.26 -7.64
#